data_AF-A0A161ICG3-F1
#
_entry.id   AF-A0A161ICG3-F1
#
_cell.length_a   1.000
_cell.length_b   1.000
_cell.length_c   1.000
_cell.angle_alpha   90.00
_cell.angle_beta   90.00
_cell.angle_gamma   90.00
#
_symmetry.space_group_name_H-M   'P 1'
#
loop_
_entity.id
_entity.type
_entity.pdbx_description
1 polymer ?
#
loop_
_entity_poly.entity_id
_entity_poly.type
_entity_poly.pdbx_seq_one_letter_code
_entity_poly.pdbx_strand_id
1 'polypeptide(L)'
;MEQVQQGVRDHCLRRGEDFLLRRHDYTVDISGGFSAAQYVSDYVEVEGLYFPTMRRAYLRGPDMNPVLDVLLVSIDLSNFRFD
;
A
#
# COMPACT_ATOMS: atom_id res chain seq x y z
N MET A 1 -16.45 -24.74 -10.17
CA MET A 1 -16.49 -23.32 -9.78
C MET A 1 -15.05 -22.89 -9.62
N GLU A 2 -14.52 -22.15 -10.59
CA GLU A 2 -13.13 -21.71 -10.57
C GLU A 2 -13.00 -20.62 -9.51
N GLN A 3 -12.20 -20.89 -8.47
CA GLN A 3 -11.78 -19.87 -7.53
C GLN A 3 -10.93 -18.88 -8.34
N VAL A 4 -11.50 -17.72 -8.69
CA VAL A 4 -10.71 -16.62 -9.24
C VAL A 4 -9.72 -16.23 -8.15
N GLN A 5 -8.47 -16.69 -8.29
CA GLN A 5 -7.37 -16.23 -7.46
C GLN A 5 -7.28 -14.72 -7.69
N GLN A 6 -7.72 -13.92 -6.71
CA GLN A 6 -7.51 -12.47 -6.72
C GLN A 6 -5.99 -12.24 -6.69
N GLY A 7 -5.39 -12.06 -7.86
CA GLY A 7 -3.95 -12.00 -8.03
C GLY A 7 -3.47 -10.56 -7.87
N VAL A 8 -2.41 -10.36 -7.11
CA VAL A 8 -1.67 -9.09 -7.13
C VAL A 8 -0.35 -9.34 -7.86
N ARG A 9 -0.03 -8.51 -8.85
CA ARG A 9 1.15 -8.62 -9.71
C ARG A 9 1.91 -7.28 -9.73
N ASP A 10 3.17 -7.31 -10.18
CA ASP A 10 4.03 -6.13 -10.37
C ASP A 10 4.23 -5.27 -9.10
N HIS A 11 4.87 -5.85 -8.08
CA HIS A 11 5.17 -5.17 -6.83
C HIS A 11 6.44 -4.32 -6.96
N CYS A 12 6.32 -3.01 -6.76
CA CYS A 12 7.47 -2.12 -6.63
C CYS A 12 7.44 -1.42 -5.27
N LEU A 13 8.45 -1.69 -4.45
CA LEU A 13 8.63 -1.07 -3.13
C LEU A 13 9.65 0.07 -3.23
N ARG A 14 9.24 1.27 -2.83
CA ARG A 14 10.11 2.44 -2.68
C ARG A 14 10.32 2.76 -1.21
N ARG A 15 11.58 2.74 -0.80
CA ARG A 15 12.03 3.05 0.55
C ARG A 15 12.65 4.45 0.61
N GLY A 16 12.59 5.07 1.79
CA GLY A 16 13.38 6.26 2.10
C GLY A 16 14.83 5.92 2.43
N GLU A 17 15.64 6.94 2.69
CA GLU A 17 17.03 6.80 3.15
C GLU A 17 17.13 6.13 4.53
N ASP A 18 16.06 6.22 5.32
CA ASP A 18 15.89 5.55 6.61
C ASP A 18 15.41 4.09 6.49
N PHE A 19 15.45 3.53 5.27
CA PHE A 19 15.01 2.18 4.93
C PHE A 19 13.52 1.88 5.16
N LEU A 20 12.73 2.86 5.62
CA LEU A 20 11.29 2.72 5.80
C LEU A 20 10.56 2.77 4.45
N LEU A 21 9.50 1.97 4.32
CA LEU A 21 8.67 1.94 3.12
C LEU A 21 7.89 3.25 3.00
N ARG A 22 7.95 3.88 1.82
CA ARG A 22 7.21 5.14 1.53
C ARG A 22 6.09 4.91 0.53
N ARG A 23 6.31 4.02 -0.43
CA ARG A 23 5.30 3.66 -1.42
C ARG A 23 5.44 2.23 -1.89
N HIS A 24 4.30 1.57 -2.03
CA HIS A 24 4.17 0.25 -2.64
C HIS A 24 3.21 0.36 -3.83
N ASP A 25 3.72 0.15 -5.04
CA ASP A 25 2.87 0.00 -6.21
C ASP A 25 2.59 -1.46 -6.49
N TYR A 26 1.36 -1.77 -6.90
CA TYR A 26 0.94 -3.09 -7.30
C TYR A 26 -0.25 -3.05 -8.25
N THR A 27 -0.44 -4.10 -9.04
CA THR A 27 -1.61 -4.27 -9.90
C THR A 27 -2.50 -5.36 -9.36
N VAL A 28 -3.78 -5.06 -9.16
CA VAL A 28 -4.79 -6.02 -8.74
C VAL A 28 -5.49 -6.55 -9.98
N ASP A 29 -5.51 -7.87 -10.11
CA ASP A 29 -6.19 -8.59 -11.17
C ASP A 29 -7.53 -9.13 -10.66
N ILE A 30 -8.52 -8.22 -10.61
CA ILE A 30 -9.94 -8.53 -10.39
C ILE A 30 -10.75 -7.88 -11.51
N SER A 31 -11.79 -8.56 -12.02
CA SER A 31 -12.71 -8.14 -13.09
C SER A 31 -12.72 -6.63 -13.42
N GLY A 32 -11.78 -6.19 -14.27
CA GLY A 32 -11.58 -4.78 -14.63
C GLY A 32 -10.14 -4.27 -14.49
N GLY A 33 -9.37 -4.82 -13.53
CA GLY A 33 -7.94 -4.57 -13.32
C GLY A 33 -7.60 -3.13 -12.97
N PHE A 34 -6.83 -2.90 -11.90
CA PHE A 34 -6.27 -1.57 -11.66
C PHE A 34 -4.89 -1.62 -11.02
N SER A 35 -4.07 -0.63 -11.33
CA SER A 35 -2.84 -0.38 -10.59
C SER A 35 -3.12 0.55 -9.43
N ALA A 36 -2.53 0.25 -8.27
CA ALA A 36 -2.59 1.06 -7.08
C ALA A 36 -1.23 1.68 -6.77
N ALA A 37 -1.26 2.89 -6.24
CA ALA A 37 -0.15 3.59 -5.61
C ALA A 37 -0.43 3.70 -4.12
N GLN A 38 0.10 2.78 -3.32
CA GLN A 38 -0.09 2.77 -1.87
C GLN A 38 1.00 3.55 -1.15
N TYR A 39 0.64 4.70 -0.60
CA TYR A 39 1.49 5.48 0.30
C TYR A 39 1.42 4.91 1.71
N VAL A 40 2.58 4.91 2.38
CA VAL A 40 2.77 4.39 3.73
C VAL A 40 3.46 5.48 4.55
N SER A 41 2.83 5.90 5.66
CA SER A 41 3.26 7.04 6.45
C SER A 41 2.97 6.87 7.95
N ASP A 42 3.36 7.89 8.71
CA ASP A 42 3.06 8.04 10.14
C ASP A 42 3.55 6.84 10.94
N TYR A 43 4.84 6.56 10.84
CA TYR A 43 5.45 5.46 11.54
C TYR A 43 5.51 5.72 13.04
N VAL A 44 5.25 4.67 13.83
CA VAL A 44 5.49 4.64 15.27
C VAL A 44 6.51 3.56 15.57
N GLU A 45 7.37 3.81 16.56
CA GLU A 45 8.28 2.82 17.10
C GLU A 45 7.59 2.05 18.23
N VAL A 46 7.65 0.73 18.19
CA VAL A 46 7.14 -0.17 19.23
C VAL A 46 8.21 -1.23 19.45
N GLU A 47 8.80 -1.25 20.65
CA GLU A 47 9.84 -2.20 21.03
C GLU A 47 11.02 -2.27 20.03
N GLY A 48 11.44 -1.12 19.50
CA GLY A 48 12.55 -1.05 18.53
C GLY A 48 12.18 -1.35 17.07
N LEU A 49 10.92 -1.65 16.79
CA LEU A 49 10.41 -1.90 15.43
C LEU A 49 9.50 -0.76 14.97
N TYR A 50 9.64 -0.38 13.70
CA TYR A 50 8.86 0.71 13.10
C TYR A 50 7.63 0.19 12.38
N PHE A 51 6.45 0.65 12.79
CA PHE A 51 5.16 0.26 12.23
C PHE A 51 4.47 1.46 11.57
N PRO A 52 4.04 1.36 10.30
CA PRO A 52 3.27 2.44 9.70
C PRO A 52 1.85 2.46 10.26
N THR A 53 1.39 3.62 10.72
CA THR A 53 0.02 3.79 11.20
C THR A 53 -0.94 4.17 10.09
N MET A 54 -0.46 4.77 8.99
CA MET A 54 -1.31 5.21 7.90
C MET A 54 -0.93 4.54 6.57
N ARG A 55 -1.95 4.04 5.86
CA ARG A 55 -1.83 3.58 4.47
C ARG A 55 -2.95 4.16 3.61
N ARG A 56 -2.60 4.67 2.44
CA ARG A 56 -3.53 5.24 1.47
C ARG A 56 -3.20 4.71 0.08
N ALA A 57 -4.09 3.94 -0.51
CA ALA A 57 -3.93 3.45 -1.88
C ALA A 57 -4.79 4.26 -2.82
N TYR A 58 -4.16 4.95 -3.76
CA TYR A 58 -4.83 5.68 -4.83
C TYR A 58 -4.78 4.86 -6.11
N LEU A 59 -5.72 5.11 -7.03
CA LEU A 59 -5.56 4.64 -8.41
C LEU A 59 -4.24 5.19 -8.96
N ARG A 60 -3.47 4.34 -9.64
CA ARG A 60 -2.24 4.74 -10.30
C ARG A 60 -2.48 4.85 -11.79
N GLY A 61 -2.18 6.02 -12.34
CA GLY A 61 -2.24 6.28 -13.76
C GLY A 61 -1.15 5.54 -14.55
N PRO A 62 -1.26 5.53 -15.89
CA PRO A 62 -0.26 4.93 -16.78
C PRO A 62 1.10 5.66 -16.72
N ASP A 63 1.14 6.89 -16.23
CA ASP A 63 2.35 7.69 -15.98
C ASP A 63 3.03 7.35 -14.65
N MET A 64 2.55 6.30 -13.96
CA MET A 64 3.03 5.84 -12.66
C MET A 64 2.74 6.81 -11.50
N ASN A 65 1.96 7.86 -11.70
CA ASN A 65 1.54 8.79 -10.64
C ASN A 65 0.20 8.39 -10.04
N PRO A 66 -0.07 8.74 -8.78
CA PRO A 66 -1.40 8.57 -8.19
C PRO A 66 -2.39 9.57 -8.80
N VAL A 67 -3.61 9.11 -9.06
CA VAL A 67 -4.77 9.96 -9.27
C VAL A 67 -5.33 10.28 -7.89
N LEU A 68 -4.93 11.42 -7.32
CA LEU A 68 -5.20 11.76 -5.91
C LEU A 68 -6.70 11.89 -5.58
N ASP A 69 -7.55 12.16 -6.56
CA ASP A 69 -9.00 12.23 -6.40
C ASP A 69 -9.66 10.84 -6.33
N VAL A 70 -8.93 9.75 -6.60
CA VAL A 70 -9.43 8.37 -6.61
C VAL A 70 -8.74 7.56 -5.52
N LEU A 71 -9.18 7.74 -4.28
CA LEU A 71 -8.76 6.94 -3.13
C LEU A 71 -9.48 5.59 -3.15
N LEU A 72 -8.72 4.51 -3.29
CA LEU A 72 -9.23 3.14 -3.34
C LEU A 72 -9.29 2.51 -1.95
N VAL A 73 -8.26 2.75 -1.13
CA VAL A 73 -8.14 2.16 0.21
C VAL A 73 -7.60 3.19 1.19
N SER A 74 -8.25 3.29 2.35
CA SER A 74 -7.79 4.05 3.51
C SER A 74 -7.69 3.11 4.71
N ILE A 75 -6.50 3.00 5.29
CA ILE A 75 -6.25 2.18 6.48
C ILE A 75 -5.54 3.04 7.53
N ASP A 76 -6.11 3.08 8.72
CA ASP A 76 -5.52 3.68 9.91
C ASP A 76 -5.36 2.60 10.97
N LEU A 77 -4.13 2.39 11.42
CA LEU A 77 -3.75 1.36 12.39
C LEU A 77 -3.29 2.02 13.68
N SER A 78 -3.68 1.43 14.80
CA SER A 78 -3.32 1.89 16.13
C SER A 78 -3.27 0.70 17.10
N ASN A 79 -2.86 0.96 18.35
CA ASN A 79 -2.83 -0.05 19.42
C ASN A 79 -1.94 -1.26 19.13
N PHE A 80 -0.77 -1.04 18.55
CA PHE A 80 0.26 -2.07 18.38
C PHE A 80 0.72 -2.59 19.75
N ARG A 81 0.63 -3.90 19.95
CA ARG A 81 1.02 -4.60 21.18
C ARG A 81 1.59 -5.97 20.80
N PHE A 82 2.57 -6.42 21.58
CA PHE A 82 3.05 -7.79 21.58
C PHE A 82 2.47 -8.51 22.80
N ASP A 83 2.20 -9.80 22.65
CA ASP A 83 1.77 -10.70 23.73
C ASP A 83 2.92 -11.62 24.16
#